data_AF-A0A923EF20-F1
#
_entry.id   AF-A0A923EF20-F1
#
_cell.length_a   1.000
_cell.length_b   1.000
_cell.length_c   1.000
_cell.angle_alpha   90.00
_cell.angle_beta   90.00
_cell.angle_gamma   90.00
#
_symmetry.space_group_name_H-M   'P 1'
#
loop_
_entity.id
_entity.type
_entity.pdbx_description
1 polymer ?
#
loop_
_entity_poly.entity_id
_entity_poly.type
_entity_poly.pdbx_seq_one_letter_code
_entity_poly.pdbx_strand_id
1 'polypeptide(L)'
;MNNKKFISNWKKYRRKGKKRYILENSIFIAIGMSIIPTIVTLVRGNEYYIDSHLSLSFGGLVGGLIAGLINWPRNERKYNELMNNNLDK
;
A
#
# COMPACT_ATOMS: atom_id res chain seq x y z
N MET A 1 -6.73 12.66 -10.38
CA MET A 1 -5.27 12.52 -10.11
C MET A 1 -4.53 12.76 -11.41
N ASN A 2 -3.74 13.83 -11.52
CA ASN A 2 -3.08 14.23 -12.78
C ASN A 2 -2.19 13.08 -13.32
N ASN A 3 -2.44 12.60 -14.54
CA ASN A 3 -1.74 11.47 -15.16
C ASN A 3 -0.22 11.64 -15.12
N LYS A 4 0.28 12.88 -15.27
CA LYS A 4 1.72 13.20 -15.16
C LYS A 4 2.29 12.86 -13.77
N LYS A 5 1.54 13.15 -12.70
CA LYS A 5 1.94 12.83 -11.32
C LYS A 5 1.95 11.33 -11.08
N PHE A 6 0.97 10.60 -11.62
CA PHE A 6 0.96 9.13 -11.57
C PHE A 6 2.17 8.54 -12.28
N ILE A 7 2.44 8.93 -13.53
CA ILE A 7 3.58 8.43 -14.32
C ILE A 7 4.91 8.67 -13.59
N SER A 8 5.12 9.89 -13.08
CA SER A 8 6.34 10.24 -12.34
C SER A 8 6.53 9.40 -11.08
N ASN A 9 5.47 9.24 -10.27
CA ASN A 9 5.52 8.44 -9.06
C ASN A 9 5.69 6.95 -9.37
N TRP A 10 4.93 6.42 -10.33
CA TRP A 10 4.99 5.01 -10.70
C TRP A 10 6.37 4.64 -11.26
N LYS A 11 7.00 5.52 -12.06
CA LYS A 11 8.38 5.31 -12.55
C LYS A 11 9.38 5.13 -11.39
N LYS A 12 9.22 5.87 -10.28
CA LYS A 12 10.05 5.71 -9.08
C LYS A 12 9.81 4.36 -8.41
N TYR A 13 8.56 3.93 -8.24
CA TYR A 13 8.23 2.63 -7.65
C TYR A 13 8.67 1.46 -8.53
N ARG A 14 8.50 1.57 -9.85
CA ARG A 14 8.93 0.58 -10.83
C ARG A 14 10.44 0.35 -10.78
N ARG A 15 11.23 1.43 -10.68
CA ARG A 15 12.70 1.36 -10.54
C ARG A 15 13.15 0.63 -9.27
N LYS A 16 12.38 0.72 -8.18
CA LYS A 16 12.64 -0.04 -6.95
C LYS A 16 12.33 -1.53 -7.08
N GLY A 17 11.49 -1.90 -8.05
CA GLY A 17 11.10 -3.28 -8.35
C GLY A 17 9.88 -3.77 -7.57
N LYS A 18 9.27 -4.83 -8.11
CA LYS A 18 8.01 -5.43 -7.61
C LYS A 18 8.09 -5.84 -6.14
N LYS A 19 9.14 -6.59 -5.77
CA LYS A 19 9.31 -7.11 -4.40
C LYS A 19 9.35 -5.98 -3.37
N ARG A 20 10.14 -4.93 -3.64
CA ARG A 20 10.29 -3.79 -2.75
C ARG A 20 9.00 -2.97 -2.65
N TYR A 21 8.29 -2.75 -3.77
CA TYR A 21 6.98 -2.10 -3.74
C TYR A 21 5.97 -2.86 -2.87
N ILE A 22 5.88 -4.18 -3.05
CA ILE A 22 4.96 -5.03 -2.29
C ILE A 22 5.29 -4.98 -0.80
N LEU A 23 6.59 -5.06 -0.46
CA LEU A 23 7.04 -5.01 0.93
C LEU A 23 6.75 -3.63 1.56
N GLU A 24 7.10 -2.54 0.88
CA GLU A 24 6.81 -1.18 1.36
C GLU A 24 5.29 -1.01 1.59
N ASN A 25 4.45 -1.46 0.65
CA ASN A 25 3.00 -1.38 0.76
C ASN A 25 2.45 -2.24 1.91
N SER A 26 3.00 -3.43 2.12
CA SER A 26 2.67 -4.31 3.25
C SER A 26 2.98 -3.64 4.59
N ILE A 27 4.16 -3.04 4.72
CA ILE A 27 4.57 -2.32 5.93
C ILE A 27 3.65 -1.13 6.19
N PHE A 28 3.32 -0.33 5.17
CA PHE A 28 2.43 0.83 5.36
C PHE A 28 1.03 0.43 5.84
N ILE A 29 0.46 -0.64 5.28
CA ILE A 29 -0.87 -1.12 5.70
C ILE A 29 -0.81 -1.71 7.11
N ALA A 30 0.24 -2.47 7.43
CA ALA A 30 0.45 -2.98 8.78
C ALA A 30 0.51 -1.86 9.82
N ILE A 31 1.33 -0.83 9.57
CA ILE A 31 1.43 0.35 10.45
C ILE A 31 0.06 1.02 10.63
N GLY A 32 -0.71 1.19 9.55
CA GLY A 32 -2.07 1.73 9.62
C GLY A 32 -3.00 0.89 10.51
N MET A 33 -2.94 -0.43 10.34
CA MET A 33 -3.72 -1.39 11.14
C MET A 33 -3.23 -1.50 12.60
N SER A 34 -1.98 -1.14 12.90
CA SER A 34 -1.48 -1.07 14.28
C SER A 34 -1.88 0.23 14.97
N ILE A 35 -1.69 1.37 14.30
CA ILE A 35 -1.85 2.70 14.90
C ILE A 35 -3.32 3.05 15.10
N ILE A 36 -4.16 2.86 14.08
CA ILE A 36 -5.56 3.32 14.12
C ILE A 36 -6.34 2.65 15.27
N PRO A 37 -6.31 1.31 15.43
CA PRO A 37 -7.02 0.67 16.53
C PRO A 37 -6.45 1.06 17.89
N THR A 38 -5.14 1.24 18.01
CA THR A 38 -4.50 1.68 19.26
C THR A 38 -5.03 3.05 19.69
N ILE A 39 -5.07 4.02 18.78
CA ILE A 39 -5.63 5.35 19.05
C ILE A 39 -7.10 5.24 19.48
N VAL A 40 -7.90 4.43 18.76
CA VAL A 40 -9.33 4.25 19.07
C VAL A 40 -9.52 3.62 20.46
N THR A 41 -8.75 2.60 20.82
CA THR A 41 -8.80 1.95 22.14
C THR A 41 -8.47 2.96 23.25
N LEU A 42 -7.40 3.74 23.08
CA LEU A 42 -6.98 4.76 24.04
C LEU A 42 -8.03 5.87 24.22
N VAL A 43 -8.60 6.37 23.13
CA VAL A 43 -9.64 7.43 23.17
C VAL A 43 -10.93 6.94 23.84
N ARG A 44 -11.27 5.66 23.69
CA ARG A 44 -12.47 5.06 24.29
C ARG A 44 -12.28 4.66 25.76
N GLY A 45 -11.05 4.73 26.29
CA GLY A 45 -10.74 4.28 27.64
C GLY A 45 -10.88 2.76 27.83
N ASN A 46 -10.82 1.99 26.74
CA ASN A 46 -10.90 0.53 26.80
C ASN A 46 -9.56 -0.08 27.21
N GLU A 47 -9.61 -1.28 27.78
CA GLU A 47 -8.41 -2.06 28.09
C GLU A 47 -7.60 -2.36 26.82
N TYR A 48 -6.29 -2.19 26.92
CA TYR A 48 -5.36 -2.41 25.82
C TYR A 48 -4.81 -3.83 25.85
N TYR A 49 -5.22 -4.64 24.87
CA TYR A 49 -4.78 -6.03 24.72
C TYR A 49 -3.72 -6.15 23.63
N ILE A 50 -2.44 -6.22 24.02
CA ILE A 50 -1.32 -6.21 23.08
C ILE A 50 -1.39 -7.34 22.04
N ASP A 51 -1.86 -8.53 22.42
CA ASP A 51 -1.98 -9.68 21.52
C ASP A 51 -2.99 -9.45 20.40
N SER A 52 -4.11 -8.77 20.70
CA SER A 52 -5.12 -8.43 19.69
C SER A 52 -4.59 -7.40 18.69
N HIS A 53 -3.83 -6.41 19.16
CA HIS A 53 -3.20 -5.41 18.30
C HIS A 53 -2.05 -6.00 17.47
N LEU A 54 -1.27 -6.94 18.01
CA LEU A 54 -0.26 -7.69 17.27
C LEU A 54 -0.91 -8.53 16.15
N SER A 55 -2.01 -9.24 16.45
CA SER A 55 -2.75 -10.02 15.45
C SER A 55 -3.27 -9.14 14.30
N LEU A 56 -3.82 -7.97 14.61
CA LEU A 56 -4.24 -6.98 13.60
C LEU A 56 -3.07 -6.46 12.75
N SER A 57 -1.90 -6.28 13.37
CA SER A 57 -0.67 -5.86 12.68
C SER A 57 -0.20 -6.92 11.69
N PHE A 58 -0.21 -8.20 12.08
CA PHE A 58 0.08 -9.33 11.19
C PHE A 58 -0.96 -9.47 10.07
N GLY A 59 -2.25 -9.28 10.38
CA GLY A 59 -3.31 -9.22 9.38
C GLY A 59 -3.08 -8.10 8.37
N GLY A 60 -2.64 -6.92 8.84
CA GLY A 60 -2.26 -5.80 7.98
C GLY A 60 -1.05 -6.10 7.08
N LEU A 61 -0.04 -6.82 7.59
CA LEU A 61 1.10 -7.26 6.78
C LEU A 61 0.64 -8.19 5.64
N VAL A 62 -0.11 -9.25 5.96
CA VAL A 62 -0.61 -10.21 4.97
C VAL A 62 -1.55 -9.52 3.97
N GLY A 63 -2.48 -8.72 4.46
CA GLY A 63 -3.40 -7.94 3.63
C GLY A 63 -2.67 -7.01 2.67
N GLY A 64 -1.60 -6.35 3.14
CA GLY A 64 -0.81 -5.48 2.28
C GLY A 64 0.13 -6.18 1.30
N LEU A 65 0.57 -7.41 1.61
CA LEU A 65 1.23 -8.27 0.61
C LEU A 65 0.25 -8.62 -0.53
N ILE A 66 -0.96 -9.06 -0.20
CA ILE A 66 -2.01 -9.40 -1.19
C ILE A 66 -2.38 -8.16 -2.01
N ALA A 67 -2.63 -7.03 -1.35
CA ALA A 67 -2.95 -5.77 -2.01
C ALA A 67 -1.80 -5.33 -2.94
N GLY A 68 -0.55 -5.45 -2.50
CA GLY A 68 0.62 -5.16 -3.32
C GLY A 68 0.70 -6.06 -4.56
N LEU A 69 0.44 -7.35 -4.41
CA LEU A 69 0.45 -8.34 -5.50
C LEU A 69 -0.64 -8.05 -6.55
N ILE A 70 -1.84 -7.63 -6.12
CA ILE A 70 -2.95 -7.28 -7.01
C ILE A 70 -2.73 -5.91 -7.67
N ASN A 71 -2.26 -4.91 -6.91
CA ASN A 71 -2.12 -3.55 -7.40
C ASN A 71 -0.93 -3.36 -8.34
N TRP A 72 0.15 -4.13 -8.17
CA TRP A 72 1.31 -4.06 -9.07
C TRP A 72 0.95 -4.23 -10.56
N PRO A 73 0.33 -5.35 -11.01
CA PRO A 73 -0.02 -5.53 -12.41
C PRO A 73 -1.06 -4.51 -12.89
N ARG A 74 -1.99 -4.10 -12.03
CA ARG A 74 -2.98 -3.06 -12.36
C ARG A 74 -2.31 -1.71 -12.66
N ASN A 75 -1.32 -1.33 -11.86
CA ASN A 75 -0.56 -0.10 -12.05
C ASN A 75 0.40 -0.18 -13.23
N GLU A 76 1.04 -1.33 -13.48
CA GLU A 76 1.84 -1.55 -14.70
C GLU A 76 0.99 -1.41 -15.96
N ARG A 77 -0.21 -2.01 -15.99
CA ARG A 77 -1.14 -1.89 -17.11
C ARG A 77 -1.52 -0.42 -17.36
N LYS A 78 -1.94 0.29 -16.31
CA LYS A 78 -2.28 1.72 -16.41
C LYS A 78 -1.09 2.57 -16.88
N TYR A 79 0.12 2.26 -16.43
CA TYR A 79 1.32 2.97 -16.85
C TYR A 79 1.60 2.77 -18.34
N ASN A 80 1.49 1.54 -18.83
CA ASN A 80 1.69 1.22 -20.25
C ASN A 80 0.62 1.87 -21.12
N GLU A 81 -0.65 1.83 -20.72
CA GLU A 81 -1.75 2.50 -21.42
C GLU A 81 -1.50 4.02 -21.51
N LEU A 82 -1.05 4.65 -20.43
CA LEU A 82 -0.74 6.07 -20.41
C LEU A 82 0.51 6.41 -21.25
N MET A 83 1.49 5.52 -21.35
CA MET A 83 2.66 5.77 -22.20
C MET A 83 2.32 5.61 -23.67
N ASN A 84 1.56 4.58 -24.05
CA ASN A 84 1.17 4.35 -25.44
C ASN A 84 0.20 5.43 -25.95
N ASN A 85 -0.81 5.80 -25.16
CA ASN A 85 -1.78 6.84 -25.55
C ASN A 85 -1.19 8.27 -25.58
N ASN A 86 0.00 8.49 -25.00
CA ASN A 86 0.72 9.77 -25.10
C ASN A 86 1.79 9.77 -26.22
N LEU A 87 1.99 8.65 -26.91
CA LEU A 87 2.87 8.58 -28.09
C LEU A 87 2.09 8.80 -29.41
N ASP A 88 0.76 8.74 -29.38
CA ASP A 88 -0.14 8.95 -30.52
C ASP A 88 -0.76 10.37 -30.58
N LYS A 89 -0.17 11.35 -29.90
CA LYS A 89 -0.52 12.77 -29.98
C LYS A 89 0.74 13.63 -30.07
#